data_AF-A0A7V9FQZ8-F1
#
_entry.id   AF-A0A7V9FQZ8-F1
#
_cell.length_a   1.000
_cell.length_b   1.000
_cell.length_c   1.000
_cell.angle_alpha   90.00
_cell.angle_beta   90.00
_cell.angle_gamma   90.00
#
_symmetry.space_group_name_H-M   'P 1'
#
loop_
_entity.id
_entity.type
_entity.pdbx_description
1 polymer ?
#
loop_
_entity_poly.entity_id
_entity_poly.type
_entity_poly.pdbx_seq_one_letter_code
_entity_poly.pdbx_strand_id
1 'polypeptide(L)'
;MQGRAEVDIFGVHQARVLAGEVKTKAVDFTPDQLARDVDLSKRLRADAHLLAAIDTVPADTEAAARELCCDAGLELLVLSRPQLRPAI
;
A
#
# COMPACT_ATOMS: atom_id res chain seq x y z
N MET A 1 -14.16 6.44 -16.58
CA MET A 1 -14.20 7.63 -15.68
C MET A 1 -13.06 7.48 -14.70
N GLN A 2 -12.08 8.37 -14.73
CA GLN A 2 -11.05 8.41 -13.68
C GLN A 2 -11.69 9.03 -12.43
N GLY A 3 -11.84 8.23 -11.37
CA GLY A 3 -12.19 8.75 -10.05
C GLY A 3 -11.17 9.80 -9.61
N ARG A 4 -11.56 10.72 -8.73
CA ARG A 4 -10.63 11.66 -8.09
C ARG A 4 -9.42 10.89 -7.53
N ALA A 5 -8.23 11.46 -7.69
CA ALA A 5 -7.02 10.89 -7.09
C ALA A 5 -7.16 10.95 -5.56
N GLU A 6 -7.13 9.79 -4.91
CA GLU A 6 -7.23 9.64 -3.47
C GLU A 6 -6.33 8.50 -3.01
N VAL A 7 -5.94 8.56 -1.73
CA VAL A 7 -5.30 7.47 -1.00
C VAL A 7 -6.11 7.25 0.28
N ASP A 8 -6.28 6.01 0.71
CA ASP A 8 -7.02 5.70 1.93
C ASP A 8 -6.32 6.22 3.19
N ILE A 9 -4.99 6.15 3.20
CA ILE A 9 -4.15 6.57 4.33
C ILE A 9 -3.13 7.58 3.86
N PHE A 10 -2.98 8.65 4.65
CA PHE A 10 -1.86 9.57 4.62
C PHE A 10 -1.45 9.91 6.06
N GLY A 11 -0.16 9.88 6.35
CA GLY A 11 0.35 10.14 7.69
C GLY A 11 1.80 10.58 7.72
N VAL A 12 2.22 11.16 8.85
CA VAL A 12 3.61 11.55 9.11
C VAL A 12 4.03 10.98 10.45
N HIS A 13 5.16 10.27 10.47
CA HIS A 13 5.74 9.72 11.69
C HIS A 13 7.26 9.86 11.66
N GLN A 14 7.84 10.44 12.71
CA GLN A 14 9.30 10.69 12.81
C GLN A 14 9.87 11.38 11.55
N ALA A 15 9.18 12.42 11.08
CA ALA A 15 9.50 13.17 9.86
C ALA A 15 9.48 12.37 8.55
N ARG A 16 8.97 11.13 8.55
CA ARG A 16 8.70 10.33 7.35
C ARG A 16 7.23 10.40 6.98
N VAL A 17 6.96 10.57 5.69
CA VAL A 17 5.62 10.56 5.09
C VAL A 17 5.26 9.13 4.68
N LEU A 18 4.05 8.70 5.03
CA LEU A 18 3.48 7.43 4.62
C LEU A 18 2.15 7.67 3.91
N ALA A 19 1.93 6.97 2.80
CA ALA A 19 0.65 6.96 2.09
C ALA A 19 0.35 5.54 1.61
N GLY A 20 -0.91 5.17 1.44
CA GLY A 20 -1.20 3.84 0.92
C GLY A 20 -2.68 3.49 0.93
N GLU A 21 -2.92 2.22 0.68
CA GLU A 21 -4.24 1.66 0.41
C GLU A 21 -4.57 0.54 1.41
N VAL A 22 -5.84 0.47 1.83
CA VAL A 22 -6.34 -0.55 2.74
C VAL A 22 -7.49 -1.30 2.09
N LYS A 23 -7.38 -2.63 2.01
CA LYS A 23 -8.45 -3.49 1.52
C LYS A 23 -8.99 -4.40 2.61
N THR A 24 -10.28 -4.73 2.49
CA THR A 24 -10.86 -5.79 3.34
C THR A 24 -10.39 -7.17 2.89
N LYS A 25 -10.11 -7.35 1.59
CA LYS A 25 -9.54 -8.59 1.04
C LYS A 25 -8.35 -8.28 0.16
N ALA A 26 -7.26 -9.02 0.32
CA ALA A 26 -6.06 -8.81 -0.46
C ALA A 26 -6.24 -9.09 -1.96
N VAL A 27 -7.22 -9.91 -2.36
CA VAL A 27 -7.56 -10.15 -3.77
C VAL A 27 -8.05 -8.90 -4.49
N ASP A 28 -8.49 -7.88 -3.75
CA ASP A 28 -8.92 -6.60 -4.31
C ASP A 28 -7.73 -5.70 -4.66
N PHE A 29 -6.49 -6.14 -4.46
CA PHE A 29 -5.30 -5.50 -5.01
C PHE A 29 -5.04 -6.01 -6.42
N THR A 30 -5.63 -5.34 -7.40
CA THR A 30 -5.33 -5.64 -8.82
C THR A 30 -4.03 -4.97 -9.25
N PRO A 31 -3.32 -5.50 -10.27
CA PRO A 31 -2.08 -4.89 -10.77
C PRO A 31 -2.23 -3.41 -11.16
N ASP A 32 -3.35 -3.06 -11.81
CA ASP A 32 -3.65 -1.68 -12.21
C ASP A 32 -3.85 -0.76 -11.00
N GLN A 33 -4.47 -1.26 -9.93
CA GLN A 33 -4.64 -0.53 -8.68
C GLN A 33 -3.30 -0.36 -7.97
N LEU A 34 -2.49 -1.41 -7.85
CA LEU A 34 -1.15 -1.32 -7.25
C LEU A 34 -0.29 -0.25 -7.95
N ALA A 35 -0.24 -0.28 -9.28
CA ALA A 35 0.54 0.70 -10.04
C ALA A 35 0.03 2.14 -9.82
N ARG A 36 -1.30 2.33 -9.82
CA ARG A 36 -1.92 3.63 -9.57
C ARG A 36 -1.62 4.13 -8.15
N ASP A 37 -1.79 3.29 -7.14
CA ASP A 37 -1.71 3.70 -5.75
C ASP A 37 -0.25 3.99 -5.35
N VAL A 38 0.70 3.24 -5.91
CA VAL A 38 2.14 3.54 -5.79
C VAL A 38 2.50 4.86 -6.49
N ASP A 39 1.97 5.14 -7.69
CA ASP A 39 2.17 6.44 -8.35
C ASP A 39 1.62 7.60 -7.50
N LEU A 40 0.47 7.41 -6.85
CA LEU A 40 -0.09 8.41 -5.94
C LEU A 40 0.80 8.63 -4.72
N SER A 41 1.30 7.58 -4.07
CA SER A 41 2.28 7.71 -2.97
C SER A 41 3.54 8.44 -3.42
N LYS A 42 4.06 8.15 -4.61
CA LYS A 42 5.21 8.86 -5.18
C LYS A 42 4.93 10.34 -5.40
N ARG A 43 3.77 10.68 -5.95
CA ARG A 43 3.35 12.08 -6.18
C ARG A 43 3.17 12.86 -4.88
N LEU A 44 2.75 12.18 -3.83
CA LEU A 44 2.68 12.72 -2.47
C LEU A 44 4.04 12.86 -1.78
N ARG A 45 5.13 12.43 -2.45
CA ARG A 45 6.48 12.37 -1.89
C ARG A 45 6.52 11.58 -0.58
N ALA A 46 5.75 10.49 -0.53
CA ALA A 46 5.82 9.56 0.58
C ALA A 46 7.22 8.93 0.63
N ASP A 47 7.69 8.60 1.82
CA ASP A 47 8.87 7.78 2.04
C ASP A 47 8.53 6.29 2.02
N ALA A 48 7.27 5.95 2.32
CA ALA A 48 6.78 4.59 2.34
C ALA A 48 5.36 4.47 1.75
N HIS A 49 5.12 3.39 1.01
CA HIS A 49 3.80 2.96 0.58
C HIS A 49 3.27 1.87 1.54
N LEU A 50 2.06 2.04 2.06
CA LEU A 50 1.38 1.05 2.88
C LEU A 50 0.46 0.19 2.01
N LEU A 51 0.66 -1.13 2.07
CA LEU A 51 -0.25 -2.13 1.54
C LEU A 51 -0.87 -2.90 2.72
N ALA A 52 -2.16 -2.69 2.99
CA ALA A 52 -2.81 -3.29 4.16
C ALA A 52 -4.06 -4.11 3.80
N ALA A 53 -4.17 -5.33 4.35
CA ALA A 53 -5.41 -6.10 4.29
C ALA A 53 -5.66 -6.93 5.55
N ILE A 54 -6.92 -7.07 5.96
CA ILE A 54 -7.28 -7.81 7.19
C ILE A 54 -7.13 -9.33 7.04
N ASP A 55 -7.03 -9.83 5.81
CA ASP A 55 -6.68 -11.21 5.48
C ASP A 55 -5.20 -11.35 5.12
N THR A 56 -4.82 -12.44 4.44
CA THR A 56 -3.43 -12.68 4.05
C THR A 56 -3.18 -12.07 2.68
N VAL A 57 -2.15 -11.23 2.58
CA VAL A 57 -1.64 -10.74 1.30
C VAL A 57 -0.88 -11.88 0.60
N PRO A 58 -1.26 -12.29 -0.62
CA PRO A 58 -0.53 -13.32 -1.37
C PRO A 58 0.90 -12.88 -1.68
N ALA A 59 1.83 -13.84 -1.71
CA ALA A 59 3.25 -13.57 -1.99
C ALA A 59 3.47 -12.86 -3.34
N ASP A 60 2.71 -13.25 -4.37
CA ASP A 60 2.80 -12.64 -5.70
C ASP A 60 2.35 -11.18 -5.69
N THR A 61 1.30 -10.85 -4.93
CA THR A 61 0.82 -9.47 -4.74
C THR A 61 1.85 -8.63 -4.00
N GLU A 62 2.44 -9.17 -2.93
CA GLU A 62 3.50 -8.49 -2.19
C GLU A 62 4.75 -8.27 -3.06
N ALA A 63 5.16 -9.27 -3.85
CA ALA A 63 6.29 -9.17 -4.75
C ALA A 63 6.08 -8.08 -5.81
N ALA A 64 4.90 -8.05 -6.44
CA ALA A 64 4.54 -7.02 -7.42
C ALA A 64 4.53 -5.62 -6.80
N ALA A 65 3.92 -5.45 -5.62
CA ALA A 65 3.93 -4.17 -4.91
C ALA A 65 5.35 -3.73 -4.54
N ARG A 66 6.22 -4.69 -4.18
CA ARG A 66 7.61 -4.43 -3.81
C ARG A 66 8.43 -3.94 -4.99
N GLU A 67 8.27 -4.56 -6.16
CA GLU A 67 8.91 -4.14 -7.40
C GLU A 67 8.50 -2.69 -7.75
N LEU A 68 7.20 -2.41 -7.75
CA LEU A 68 6.67 -1.06 -8.01
C LEU A 68 7.19 -0.01 -7.02
N CYS A 69 7.24 -0.34 -5.73
CA CYS A 69 7.76 0.57 -4.71
C CYS A 69 9.27 0.82 -4.88
N CYS A 70 10.06 -0.21 -5.18
CA CYS A 70 11.49 -0.08 -5.47
C CYS A 70 11.73 0.89 -6.64
N ASP A 71 11.00 0.72 -7.75
CA ASP A 71 11.11 1.59 -8.92
C ASP A 71 10.65 3.03 -8.65
N ALA A 72 9.73 3.21 -7.69
CA ALA A 72 9.26 4.51 -7.24
C ALA A 72 10.17 5.17 -6.19
N GLY A 73 11.17 4.45 -5.65
CA GLY A 73 12.01 4.93 -4.55
C GLY A 73 11.29 4.96 -3.19
N LEU A 74 10.32 4.08 -2.98
CA LEU A 74 9.49 3.98 -1.78
C LEU A 74 9.84 2.72 -0.97
N GLU A 75 9.80 2.82 0.36
CA GLU A 75 9.74 1.64 1.21
C GLU A 75 8.35 0.99 1.11
N LEU A 76 8.27 -0.34 1.01
CA LEU A 76 6.99 -1.05 1.12
C LEU A 76 6.76 -1.51 2.56
N LEU A 77 5.65 -1.06 3.16
CA LEU A 77 5.15 -1.58 4.42
C LEU A 77 3.92 -2.47 4.15
N VAL A 78 4.00 -3.75 4.53
CA VAL A 78 2.88 -4.69 4.41
C VAL A 78 2.31 -4.98 5.79
N LEU A 79 1.02 -4.70 5.97
CA LEU A 79 0.28 -5.09 7.16
C LEU A 79 -0.83 -6.08 6.77
N SER A 80 -0.79 -7.27 7.35
CA SER A 80 -1.75 -8.33 7.03
C SER A 80 -2.46 -8.83 8.30
N ARG A 81 -3.24 -9.90 8.17
CA ARG A 81 -3.95 -10.55 9.28
C ARG A 81 -3.20 -10.60 10.62
N PRO A 82 -1.92 -11.01 10.73
CA PRO A 82 -1.23 -11.10 12.01
C PRO A 82 -1.01 -9.76 12.71
N GLN A 83 -0.94 -8.67 11.95
CA GLN A 83 -0.72 -7.32 12.49
C GLN A 83 -2.04 -6.56 12.72
N LEU A 84 -3.08 -6.86 11.94
CA LEU A 84 -4.32 -6.08 11.91
C LEU A 84 -5.49 -6.72 12.68
N ARG A 85 -5.35 -7.96 13.13
CA ARG A 85 -6.36 -8.64 13.95
C ARG A 85 -5.80 -8.92 15.35
N PRO A 86 -6.63 -8.85 16.40
CA PRO A 86 -6.22 -9.27 17.72
C PRO A 86 -5.68 -10.71 17.70
N ALA A 87 -4.52 -10.92 18.33
CA ALA A 87 -4.08 -12.26 18.68
C ALA A 87 -5.03 -12.77 19.76
N ILE A 88 -5.76 -13.86 19.45
CA ILE A 88 -6.56 -14.59 20.43
C ILE A 88 -5.62 -15.54 21.18
#